data_AF-A0A972TU46-F1
#
_entry.id   AF-A0A972TU46-F1
#
_cell.length_a   1.000
_cell.length_b   1.000
_cell.length_c   1.000
_cell.angle_alpha   90.00
_cell.angle_beta   90.00
_cell.angle_gamma   90.00
#
_symmetry.space_group_name_H-M   'P 1'
#
loop_
_entity.id
_entity.type
_entity.pdbx_description
1 polymer ?
#
loop_
_entity_poly.entity_id
_entity_poly.type
_entity_poly.pdbx_seq_one_letter_code
_entity_poly.pdbx_strand_id
1 'polypeptide(L)'
;MANTIIQDAIIFKNGDFINGQVLNKIFNIKTSYGQIAIKQKEVAHIHMRGTQFTRDEIMTLERNKFTGILQEKIIAVKLQSGQELKIEKNKILTLMMLTNRGF
;
A
#
# COMPACT_ATOMS: atom_id res chain seq x y z
N MET A 1 3.04 -2.94 -30.80
CA MET A 1 3.54 -3.37 -29.48
C MET A 1 2.68 -2.69 -28.43
N ALA A 2 1.94 -3.44 -27.59
CA ALA A 2 1.18 -2.83 -26.50
C ALA A 2 2.16 -2.44 -25.39
N ASN A 3 2.17 -1.16 -25.02
CA ASN A 3 2.96 -0.70 -23.87
C ASN A 3 2.22 -1.12 -22.59
N THR A 4 2.68 -2.19 -21.94
CA THR A 4 2.07 -2.68 -20.70
C THR A 4 2.45 -1.77 -19.55
N ILE A 5 1.50 -0.96 -19.08
CA ILE A 5 1.69 -0.12 -17.89
C ILE A 5 1.41 -0.97 -16.65
N ILE A 6 2.46 -1.24 -15.86
CA ILE A 6 2.32 -1.88 -14.55
C ILE A 6 1.69 -0.89 -13.58
N GLN A 7 0.69 -1.35 -12.82
CA GLN A 7 -0.02 -0.54 -11.83
C GLN A 7 -0.12 -1.31 -10.51
N ASP A 8 -0.12 -0.60 -9.40
CA ASP A 8 -0.40 -1.17 -8.09
C ASP A 8 -1.87 -1.64 -8.03
N ALA A 9 -2.16 -2.56 -7.12
CA ALA A 9 -3.51 -3.01 -6.84
C ALA A 9 -3.93 -2.57 -5.44
N ILE A 10 -5.10 -1.94 -5.35
CA ILE A 10 -5.72 -1.50 -4.10
C ILE A 10 -6.96 -2.34 -3.90
N ILE A 11 -6.89 -3.25 -2.94
CA ILE A 11 -7.97 -4.16 -2.59
C ILE A 11 -8.71 -3.59 -1.39
N PHE A 12 -10.02 -3.45 -1.49
CA PHE A 12 -10.87 -2.91 -0.44
C PHE A 12 -11.43 -4.02 0.45
N LYS A 13 -11.84 -3.66 1.66
CA LYS A 13 -12.41 -4.61 2.63
C LYS A 13 -13.76 -5.20 2.21
N ASN A 14 -14.47 -4.55 1.29
CA ASN A 14 -15.71 -5.05 0.72
C ASN A 14 -15.50 -6.05 -0.43
N GLY A 15 -14.25 -6.33 -0.81
CA GLY A 15 -13.91 -7.26 -1.91
C GLY A 15 -13.67 -6.59 -3.26
N ASP A 16 -14.01 -5.31 -3.41
CA ASP A 16 -13.70 -4.56 -4.64
C ASP A 16 -12.19 -4.31 -4.77
N PHE A 17 -11.74 -3.99 -5.98
CA PHE A 17 -10.38 -3.51 -6.21
C PHE A 17 -10.32 -2.45 -7.31
N ILE A 18 -9.27 -1.63 -7.24
CA ILE A 18 -8.87 -0.73 -8.32
C ILE A 18 -7.38 -0.88 -8.62
N ASN A 19 -6.98 -0.47 -9.82
CA ASN A 19 -5.59 -0.35 -10.21
C ASN A 19 -5.19 1.12 -10.37
N GLY A 20 -3.96 1.43 -9.98
CA GLY A 20 -3.38 2.76 -10.13
C GLY A 20 -1.99 2.83 -9.52
N GLN A 21 -1.37 4.01 -9.55
CA GLN A 21 -0.08 4.25 -8.92
C GLN A 21 -0.27 4.83 -7.52
N VAL A 22 0.27 4.18 -6.50
CA VAL A 22 0.28 4.75 -5.14
C VAL A 22 1.27 5.91 -5.07
N LEU A 23 0.80 7.08 -4.61
CA LEU A 23 1.56 8.33 -4.66
C LEU A 23 2.28 8.66 -3.34
N ASN A 24 1.84 8.10 -2.22
CA ASN A 24 2.50 8.27 -0.92
C ASN A 24 3.98 7.87 -1.05
N LYS A 25 4.92 8.77 -0.69
CA LYS A 25 6.36 8.52 -0.87
C LYS A 25 6.99 7.75 0.28
N ILE A 26 6.42 7.88 1.47
CA ILE A 26 6.90 7.27 2.70
C ILE A 26 5.68 6.72 3.43
N PHE A 27 5.85 5.57 4.07
CA PHE A 27 4.90 4.95 4.99
C PHE A 27 5.50 4.91 6.38
N ASN A 28 4.76 5.41 7.36
CA ASN A 28 5.17 5.47 8.75
C ASN A 28 4.40 4.43 9.55
N ILE A 29 5.09 3.45 10.13
CA ILE A 29 4.49 2.45 11.00
C ILE A 29 5.00 2.61 12.43
N LYS A 30 4.07 2.80 13.37
CA LYS A 30 4.36 2.80 14.81
C LYS A 30 4.29 1.37 15.32
N THR A 31 5.45 0.82 15.65
CA THR A 31 5.60 -0.53 16.21
C THR A 31 5.72 -0.47 17.74
N SER A 32 5.83 -1.62 18.41
CA SER A 32 6.08 -1.68 19.86
C SER A 32 7.48 -1.19 20.27
N TYR A 33 8.43 -1.19 19.34
CA TYR A 33 9.84 -0.85 19.59
C TYR A 33 10.26 0.48 18.95
N GLY A 34 9.33 1.22 18.34
CA GLY A 34 9.59 2.53 17.78
C GLY A 34 8.79 2.83 16.51
N GLN A 35 8.98 4.04 15.99
CA GLN A 35 8.42 4.45 14.69
C GLN A 35 9.43 4.20 13.58
N ILE A 36 8.95 3.60 12.49
CA ILE A 36 9.76 3.25 11.32
C ILE A 36 9.17 3.96 10.10
N ALA A 37 10.03 4.62 9.32
CA ALA A 37 9.67 5.23 8.05
C ALA A 37 10.25 4.39 6.90
N ILE A 38 9.39 3.95 5.99
CA ILE A 38 9.75 3.06 4.88
C ILE A 38 9.42 3.78 3.58
N LYS A 39 10.36 3.82 2.63
CA LYS A 39 10.10 4.47 1.33
C LYS A 39 9.14 3.60 0.54
N GLN A 40 8.20 4.23 -0.17
CA GLN A 40 7.21 3.50 -0.98
C GLN A 40 7.88 2.49 -1.93
N LYS A 41 9.00 2.86 -2.55
CA LYS A 41 9.74 2.00 -3.48
C LYS A 41 10.31 0.71 -2.87
N GLU A 42 10.44 0.65 -1.55
CA GLU A 42 10.94 -0.52 -0.82
C GLU A 42 9.81 -1.45 -0.38
N VAL A 43 8.55 -1.01 -0.48
CA VAL A 43 7.38 -1.77 -0.05
C VAL A 43 6.99 -2.78 -1.12
N ALA A 44 6.74 -4.02 -0.71
CA ALA A 44 6.15 -5.06 -1.54
C ALA A 44 4.62 -5.07 -1.41
N HIS A 45 4.12 -5.02 -0.18
CA HIS A 45 2.69 -4.86 0.11
C HIS A 45 2.46 -4.28 1.51
N ILE A 46 1.25 -3.76 1.71
CA ILE A 46 0.75 -3.30 3.01
C ILE A 46 -0.59 -3.97 3.26
N HIS A 47 -0.72 -4.63 4.41
CA HIS A 47 -2.00 -5.12 4.92
C HIS A 47 -2.53 -4.18 5.98
N MET A 48 -3.81 -3.85 5.87
CA MET A 48 -4.50 -2.97 6.81
C MET A 48 -5.26 -3.81 7.83
N ARG A 49 -5.25 -3.37 9.09
CA ARG A 49 -6.02 -3.98 10.17
C ARG A 49 -7.51 -4.07 9.81
N GLY A 50 -8.10 -5.23 10.06
CA GLY A 50 -9.50 -5.55 9.81
C GLY A 50 -9.85 -6.96 10.28
N THR A 51 -10.82 -7.58 9.61
CA THR A 51 -11.23 -8.97 9.89
C THR A 51 -10.13 -9.99 9.58
N GLN A 52 -9.38 -9.80 8.50
CA GLN A 52 -8.33 -10.73 8.08
C GLN A 52 -6.97 -10.50 8.78
N PHE A 53 -6.67 -9.25 9.15
CA PHE A 53 -5.39 -8.87 9.77
C PHE A 53 -5.61 -8.15 11.10
N THR A 54 -5.00 -8.66 12.16
CA THR A 54 -5.19 -8.11 13.53
C THR A 54 -4.43 -6.80 13.77
N ARG A 55 -3.41 -6.51 12.95
CA ARG A 55 -2.63 -5.25 12.95
C ARG A 55 -2.31 -4.83 11.51
N ASP A 56 -1.91 -3.57 11.35
CA ASP A 56 -1.32 -3.16 10.08
C ASP A 56 0.05 -3.83 9.92
N GLU A 57 0.39 -4.21 8.69
CA GLU A 57 1.65 -4.85 8.34
C GLU A 57 2.23 -4.24 7.08
N ILE A 58 3.53 -3.97 7.07
CA ILE A 58 4.30 -3.62 5.87
C ILE A 58 5.31 -4.74 5.62
N MET A 59 5.28 -5.30 4.41
CA MET A 59 6.32 -6.19 3.90
C MET A 59 7.18 -5.43 2.89
N THR A 60 8.50 -5.46 3.06
CA THR A 60 9.43 -4.87 2.08
C THR A 60 9.79 -5.86 0.97
N LEU A 61 10.38 -5.37 -0.12
CA LEU A 61 10.93 -6.21 -1.19
C LEU A 61 12.01 -7.18 -0.68
N GLU A 62 12.78 -6.76 0.33
CA GLU A 62 13.78 -7.58 1.02
C GLU A 62 13.18 -8.57 2.05
N ARG A 63 11.85 -8.69 2.08
CA ARG A 63 11.11 -9.59 2.99
C ARG A 63 11.21 -9.23 4.47
N ASN A 64 11.60 -8.00 4.79
CA ASN A 64 11.47 -7.48 6.15
C ASN A 64 10.01 -7.18 6.44
N LYS A 65 9.55 -7.57 7.63
CA LYS A 65 8.16 -7.47 8.04
C LYS A 65 8.00 -6.60 9.28
N PHE A 66 7.21 -5.54 9.15
CA PHE A 66 6.93 -4.60 10.21
C PHE A 66 5.45 -4.64 10.56
N THR A 67 5.11 -4.83 11.84
CA THR A 67 3.72 -4.86 12.30
C THR A 67 3.47 -3.77 13.34
N GLY A 68 2.30 -3.13 13.28
CA GLY A 68 2.02 -1.99 14.14
C GLY A 68 0.77 -1.22 13.71
N ILE A 69 0.84 0.10 13.87
CA ILE A 69 -0.21 1.04 13.43
C ILE A 69 0.39 1.92 12.34
N LEU A 70 -0.12 1.79 11.11
CA LEU A 70 0.21 2.67 10.00
C LEU A 70 -0.37 4.07 10.29
N GLN A 71 0.47 5.10 10.24
CA GLN A 71 0.11 6.47 10.60
C GLN A 71 -0.61 7.20 9.45
N GLU A 72 -0.43 6.75 8.21
CA GLU A 72 -1.13 7.29 7.05
C GLU A 72 -2.65 7.10 7.21
N LYS A 73 -3.38 8.21 7.22
CA LYS A 73 -4.85 8.19 7.21
C LYS A 73 -5.41 8.03 5.80
N ILE A 74 -4.69 8.54 4.81
CA ILE A 74 -5.08 8.60 3.41
C ILE A 74 -4.00 7.95 2.55
N ILE A 75 -4.44 7.13 1.60
CA ILE A 75 -3.65 6.61 0.50
C ILE A 75 -4.06 7.36 -0.76
N ALA A 76 -3.12 8.07 -1.37
CA ALA A 76 -3.33 8.75 -2.64
C ALA A 76 -2.96 7.82 -3.80
N VAL A 77 -3.85 7.70 -4.78
CA VAL A 77 -3.70 6.79 -5.93
C VAL A 77 -3.98 7.55 -7.22
N LYS A 78 -3.10 7.47 -8.20
CA LYS A 78 -3.33 7.98 -9.55
C LYS A 78 -3.81 6.86 -10.47
N LEU A 79 -5.01 6.99 -11.00
CA LEU A 79 -5.56 6.06 -11.99
C LEU A 79 -4.90 6.25 -13.35
N GLN A 80 -5.06 5.28 -14.25
CA GLN A 80 -4.58 5.39 -15.63
C GLN A 80 -5.17 6.59 -16.40
N SER A 81 -6.41 6.99 -16.05
CA SER A 81 -7.05 8.19 -16.59
C SER A 81 -6.36 9.50 -16.18
N GLY A 82 -5.42 9.45 -15.23
CA GLY A 82 -4.77 10.60 -14.64
C GLY A 82 -5.49 11.16 -13.41
N GLN A 83 -6.71 10.70 -13.11
CA GLN A 83 -7.46 11.10 -11.92
C GLN A 83 -6.73 10.64 -10.64
N GLU A 84 -6.68 11.52 -9.64
CA GLU A 84 -6.17 11.19 -8.31
C GLU A 84 -7.32 10.91 -7.34
N LEU A 85 -7.26 9.75 -6.69
CA LEU A 85 -8.17 9.35 -5.64
C LEU A 85 -7.47 9.45 -4.28
N LYS A 86 -8.20 9.96 -3.28
CA LYS A 86 -7.79 9.95 -1.87
C LYS A 86 -8.66 8.94 -1.13
N ILE A 87 -8.04 7.85 -0.69
CA ILE A 87 -8.74 6.71 -0.11
C ILE A 87 -8.38 6.63 1.37
N GLU A 88 -9.37 6.57 2.24
CA GLU A 88 -9.12 6.34 3.66
C GLU A 88 -8.55 4.94 3.89
N LYS A 89 -7.49 4.87 4.70
CA LYS A 89 -6.80 3.60 5.04
C LYS A 89 -7.77 2.53 5.56
N ASN A 90 -8.76 2.94 6.35
CA ASN A 90 -9.73 2.04 6.97
C ASN A 90 -10.60 1.27 5.96
N LYS A 91 -10.75 1.74 4.71
CA LYS A 91 -11.50 1.07 3.63
C LYS A 91 -10.66 0.04 2.88
N ILE A 92 -9.34 0.16 2.95
CA ILE A 92 -8.39 -0.70 2.24
C ILE A 92 -8.14 -1.96 3.05
N LEU A 93 -8.09 -3.10 2.39
CA LEU A 93 -7.62 -4.37 2.92
C LEU A 93 -6.12 -4.54 2.66
N THR A 94 -5.71 -4.38 1.40
CA THR A 94 -4.34 -4.61 0.95
C THR A 94 -3.93 -3.61 -0.12
N LEU A 95 -2.70 -3.10 -0.03
CA LEU A 95 -1.99 -2.45 -1.12
C LEU A 95 -0.94 -3.42 -1.67
N MET A 96 -1.01 -3.78 -2.94
CA MET A 96 0.05 -4.54 -3.61
C MET A 96 0.87 -3.60 -4.48
N MET A 97 2.14 -3.41 -4.15
CA MET A 97 3.03 -2.45 -4.79
C MET A 97 3.72 -3.08 -6.00
N LEU A 98 2.97 -3.30 -7.08
CA LEU A 98 3.44 -4.00 -8.26
C LEU A 98 4.44 -3.15 -9.06
N THR A 99 4.33 -1.81 -9.01
CA THR A 99 5.28 -0.92 -9.72
C THR A 99 6.71 -1.00 -9.17
N ASN A 100 6.88 -1.52 -7.97
CA ASN A 100 8.19 -1.63 -7.31
C ASN A 100 8.92 -2.93 -7.65
N ARG A 101 8.22 -3.89 -8.26
CA ARG A 101 8.82 -5.15 -8.69
C ARG A 101 9.39 -4.92 -10.09
N GLY A 102 10.70 -5.10 -10.24
CA GLY A 102 11.35 -5.05 -11.54
C GLY A 102 10.86 -6.21 -12.41
N PHE A 103 9.87 -5.95 -13.25
CA PHE A 103 9.40 -6.83 -14.31
C PHE A 103 9.81 -6.26 -15.66
#